data_AF-A0A4V4PUZ4-F1
#
_entry.id   AF-A0A4V4PUZ4-F1
#
_cell.length_a   1.000
_cell.length_b   1.000
_cell.length_c   1.000
_cell.angle_alpha   90.00
_cell.angle_beta   90.00
_cell.angle_gamma   90.00
#
_symmetry.space_group_name_H-M   'P 1'
#
loop_
_entity.id
_entity.type
_entity.pdbx_description
1 polymer ?
#
loop_
_entity_poly.entity_id
_entity_poly.type
_entity_poly.pdbx_seq_one_letter_code
_entity_poly.pdbx_strand_id
1 'polypeptide(L)'
;MDKEQGAYMPPKDGKELLDIIDNLNEFAEKLLSRIADESDEGCKQLVHVLESARARYNKPIESWLKGWFYQFTRKRGQEIDMAIKGMEAFPDAYTRLQEFKLLVGKGEWEHGSFNYYLFDELIKSVPGYKPLESELVHPIILKLRQKINKRIDEFMSQYLATQKLIEARKQELLQTHQSAQKFIDNVSITNDLEAAKKSAKENKGVIQFCLIFESDIWKLSWVAATGKVYALEPGEELIQILIDGKIQDIVKDIDNLSALHLKQLKQECVKAREMLLGRVQLLINPKDPRTQAELTNDVLKENGTSATFVLRGKPNEYSLWWINTLGFAHEISLESYASMKTWLNDQSHPLKEEHIPQLKTYLLNVNTVKSIDVKEDMKEFKAQLQECLAAGPKSKTPPASGATKTTNAKKLDLRLFGDVERCLRSQLSERQEEKAAIQEPGKINLNKYENIATLFGNRAKNMEQHEGQQSKPNDSLSIRSI
;
A
#
# COMPACT_ATOMS: atom_id res chain seq x y z
N MET A 1 47.17 -36.87 -48.92
CA MET A 1 46.83 -37.39 -47.59
C MET A 1 47.07 -36.25 -46.62
N ASP A 2 46.11 -35.49 -46.12
CA ASP A 2 44.66 -35.48 -46.27
C ASP A 2 44.16 -34.04 -46.23
N LYS A 3 43.12 -33.76 -47.02
CA LYS A 3 42.35 -32.53 -47.01
C LYS A 3 41.29 -32.65 -45.91
N GLU A 4 41.33 -31.83 -44.87
CA GLU A 4 40.12 -31.53 -44.09
C GLU A 4 39.54 -30.21 -44.58
N GLN A 5 38.57 -30.35 -45.47
CA GLN A 5 37.65 -29.32 -45.90
C GLN A 5 36.73 -28.98 -44.72
N GLY A 6 36.55 -27.68 -44.47
CA GLY A 6 35.58 -27.19 -43.50
C GLY A 6 34.21 -27.81 -43.74
N ALA A 7 33.68 -28.46 -42.70
CA ALA A 7 32.43 -29.17 -42.73
C ALA A 7 31.27 -28.18 -42.96
N TYR A 8 30.79 -28.14 -44.20
CA TYR A 8 29.45 -27.68 -44.54
C TYR A 8 28.46 -28.67 -43.91
N MET A 9 27.75 -28.26 -42.85
CA MET A 9 26.62 -29.03 -42.35
C MET A 9 25.45 -28.86 -43.33
N PRO A 10 25.00 -29.92 -44.03
CA PRO A 10 23.79 -29.83 -44.84
C PRO A 10 22.58 -29.67 -43.91
N PRO A 11 21.52 -28.95 -44.33
CA PRO A 11 20.29 -28.83 -43.57
C PRO A 11 19.71 -30.23 -43.33
N LYS A 12 19.47 -30.57 -42.05
CA LYS A 12 18.52 -31.61 -41.71
C LYS A 12 17.12 -31.04 -41.99
N ASP A 13 16.34 -31.84 -42.71
CA ASP A 13 14.95 -31.61 -43.15
C ASP A 13 14.81 -30.73 -44.40
N GLY A 14 14.10 -31.27 -45.40
CA GLY A 14 13.87 -30.71 -46.74
C GLY A 14 13.04 -29.43 -46.79
N LYS A 15 13.43 -28.42 -46.02
CA LYS A 15 12.94 -27.04 -46.13
C LYS A 15 13.75 -26.31 -47.19
N GLU A 16 13.07 -25.64 -48.11
CA GLU A 16 13.72 -24.77 -49.09
C GLU A 16 14.52 -23.67 -48.38
N LEU A 17 15.76 -23.45 -48.81
CA LEU A 17 16.60 -22.37 -48.29
C LEU A 17 16.00 -21.01 -48.66
N LEU A 18 15.88 -20.12 -47.68
CA LEU A 18 15.32 -18.79 -47.87
C LEU A 18 16.31 -17.87 -48.59
N ASP A 19 15.79 -16.91 -49.37
CA ASP A 19 16.59 -15.83 -49.93
C ASP A 19 16.76 -14.70 -48.89
N ILE A 20 18.00 -14.24 -48.71
CA ILE A 20 18.34 -13.16 -47.77
C ILE A 20 17.75 -11.83 -48.24
N ILE A 21 17.65 -11.62 -49.56
CA ILE A 21 17.15 -10.37 -50.15
C ILE A 21 15.68 -10.19 -49.80
N ASP A 22 14.88 -11.26 -49.95
CA ASP A 22 13.44 -11.24 -49.70
C ASP A 22 13.10 -11.25 -48.19
N ASN A 23 14.01 -11.72 -47.33
CA ASN A 23 13.78 -11.90 -45.89
C ASN A 23 14.72 -11.06 -45.00
N LEU A 24 15.20 -9.93 -45.51
CA LEU A 24 16.27 -9.14 -44.89
C LEU A 24 15.99 -8.71 -43.44
N ASN A 25 14.73 -8.47 -43.07
CA ASN A 25 14.33 -8.08 -41.70
C ASN A 25 14.43 -9.24 -40.70
N GLU A 26 13.98 -10.43 -41.10
CA GLU A 26 14.07 -11.64 -40.28
C GLU A 26 15.53 -12.09 -40.19
N PHE A 27 16.27 -12.00 -41.30
CA PHE A 27 17.69 -12.29 -41.32
C PHE A 27 18.46 -11.38 -40.34
N ALA A 28 18.17 -10.08 -40.34
CA ALA A 28 18.78 -9.14 -39.40
C ALA A 28 18.43 -9.45 -37.93
N GLU A 29 17.25 -10.02 -37.62
CA GLU A 29 16.93 -10.48 -36.25
C GLU A 29 17.80 -11.67 -35.88
N LYS A 30 17.86 -12.70 -36.74
CA LYS A 30 18.67 -13.90 -36.47
C LYS A 30 20.15 -13.57 -36.28
N LEU A 31 20.66 -12.61 -37.05
CA LEU A 31 22.04 -12.15 -36.95
C LEU A 31 22.26 -11.36 -35.65
N LEU A 32 21.31 -10.51 -35.24
CA LEU A 32 21.36 -9.82 -33.96
C LEU A 32 21.30 -10.79 -32.78
N SER A 33 20.38 -11.76 -32.80
CA SER A 33 20.27 -12.81 -31.78
C SER A 33 21.55 -13.63 -31.65
N ARG A 34 22.24 -13.91 -32.77
CA ARG A 34 23.55 -14.58 -32.77
C ARG A 34 24.65 -13.74 -32.10
N ILE A 35 24.68 -12.43 -32.32
CA ILE A 35 25.64 -11.55 -31.66
C ILE A 35 25.32 -11.40 -30.16
N ALA A 36 24.03 -11.35 -29.83
CA ALA A 36 23.53 -11.15 -28.46
C ALA A 36 23.37 -12.46 -27.65
N ASP A 37 23.68 -13.62 -28.22
CA ASP A 37 23.45 -14.92 -27.60
C ASP A 37 24.37 -15.09 -26.38
N GLU A 38 23.84 -14.97 -25.16
CA GLU A 38 24.58 -14.99 -23.90
C GLU A 38 25.20 -16.36 -23.55
N SER A 39 24.85 -17.43 -24.29
CA SER A 39 25.40 -18.76 -24.04
C SER A 39 26.91 -18.86 -24.29
N ASP A 40 27.54 -19.87 -23.69
CA ASP A 40 28.95 -20.18 -23.91
C ASP A 40 29.21 -20.60 -25.37
N GLU A 41 28.27 -21.33 -25.97
CA GLU A 41 28.30 -21.68 -27.39
C GLU A 41 28.19 -20.44 -28.28
N GLY A 42 27.27 -19.52 -27.97
CA GLY A 42 27.09 -18.25 -28.67
C GLY A 42 28.36 -17.39 -28.61
N CYS A 43 29.00 -17.32 -27.44
CA CYS A 43 30.27 -16.64 -27.24
C CYS A 43 31.37 -17.20 -28.16
N LYS A 44 31.59 -18.53 -28.10
CA LYS A 44 32.61 -19.20 -28.91
C LYS A 44 32.37 -19.02 -30.41
N GLN A 45 31.11 -19.07 -30.84
CA GLN A 45 30.75 -18.84 -32.24
C GLN A 45 31.06 -17.40 -32.68
N LEU A 46 30.70 -16.40 -31.87
CA LEU A 46 30.97 -15.00 -32.18
C LEU A 46 32.48 -14.71 -32.21
N VAL A 47 33.24 -15.23 -31.24
CA VAL A 47 34.70 -15.10 -31.20
C VAL A 47 35.34 -15.76 -32.43
N HIS A 48 34.92 -16.98 -32.78
CA HIS A 48 35.41 -17.66 -33.97
C HIS A 48 35.13 -16.86 -35.26
N VAL A 49 33.97 -16.23 -35.37
CA VAL A 49 33.63 -15.34 -36.49
C VAL A 49 34.54 -14.11 -36.54
N LEU A 50 34.79 -13.47 -35.40
CA LEU A 50 35.70 -12.32 -35.29
C LEU A 50 37.14 -12.69 -35.65
N GLU A 51 37.63 -13.84 -35.19
CA GLU A 51 38.96 -14.36 -35.51
C GLU A 51 39.09 -14.76 -36.98
N SER A 52 38.06 -15.38 -37.56
CA SER A 52 38.02 -15.73 -38.98
C SER A 52 38.05 -14.49 -39.87
N ALA A 53 37.28 -13.47 -39.51
CA ALA A 53 37.29 -12.17 -40.18
C ALA A 53 38.66 -11.48 -40.04
N ARG A 54 39.29 -11.54 -38.86
CA ARG A 54 40.64 -11.03 -38.62
C ARG A 54 41.68 -11.76 -39.47
N ALA A 55 41.60 -13.08 -39.58
CA ALA A 55 42.52 -13.87 -40.38
C ALA A 55 42.41 -13.51 -41.86
N ARG A 56 41.19 -13.36 -42.39
CA ARG A 56 40.96 -12.88 -43.77
C ARG A 56 41.44 -11.45 -43.99
N TYR A 57 41.25 -10.59 -42.99
CA TYR A 57 41.78 -9.24 -42.99
C TYR A 57 43.32 -9.22 -42.95
N ASN A 58 43.99 -10.16 -42.31
CA ASN A 58 45.45 -10.14 -42.22
C ASN A 58 46.17 -10.90 -43.35
N LYS A 59 45.45 -11.49 -44.32
CA LYS A 59 46.08 -12.23 -45.43
C LYS A 59 46.97 -11.30 -46.27
N PRO A 60 48.24 -11.68 -46.54
CA PRO A 60 49.12 -10.90 -47.39
C PRO A 60 48.63 -10.95 -48.85
N ILE A 61 48.70 -9.81 -49.54
CA ILE A 61 48.52 -9.76 -51.00
C ILE A 61 49.82 -10.24 -51.67
N GLU A 62 49.69 -11.09 -52.69
CA GLU A 62 50.80 -11.73 -53.43
C GLU A 62 51.83 -10.77 -54.06
N SER A 63 51.56 -9.47 -54.11
CA SER A 63 52.47 -8.46 -54.67
C SER A 63 53.36 -7.85 -53.58
N TRP A 64 54.69 -8.02 -53.69
CA TRP A 64 55.70 -7.51 -52.74
C TRP A 64 55.50 -6.04 -52.37
N LEU A 65 55.41 -5.14 -53.36
CA LEU A 65 55.29 -3.70 -53.12
C LEU A 65 53.94 -3.34 -52.48
N LYS A 66 52.84 -3.97 -52.91
CA LYS A 66 51.54 -3.76 -52.28
C LYS A 66 51.53 -4.33 -50.86
N GLY A 67 52.15 -5.48 -50.62
CA GLY A 67 52.25 -6.17 -49.33
C GLY A 67 52.97 -5.35 -48.25
N TRP A 68 54.04 -4.63 -48.62
CA TRP A 68 54.75 -3.73 -47.70
C TRP A 68 53.87 -2.54 -47.27
N PHE A 69 53.21 -1.84 -48.21
CA PHE A 69 52.23 -0.80 -47.88
C PHE A 69 50.98 -1.37 -47.16
N TYR A 70 50.62 -2.63 -47.42
CA TYR A 70 49.48 -3.32 -46.80
C TYR A 70 49.68 -3.59 -45.31
N GLN A 71 50.89 -3.99 -44.91
CA GLN A 71 51.19 -4.27 -43.49
C GLN A 71 51.18 -3.01 -42.63
N PHE A 72 51.59 -1.85 -43.17
CA PHE A 72 51.60 -0.58 -42.43
C PHE A 72 50.23 0.11 -42.29
N THR A 73 49.26 -0.26 -43.14
CA THR A 73 47.91 0.34 -43.16
C THR A 73 46.89 -0.42 -42.30
N ARG A 74 47.09 -1.72 -42.05
CA ARG A 74 46.17 -2.55 -41.25
C ARG A 74 46.47 -2.49 -39.74
N LYS A 75 45.94 -1.48 -39.04
CA LYS A 75 46.22 -1.21 -37.60
C LYS A 75 45.17 -1.72 -36.59
N ARG A 76 44.17 -2.49 -37.02
CA ARG A 76 42.98 -2.82 -36.19
C ARG A 76 43.12 -4.02 -35.24
N GLY A 77 44.27 -4.71 -35.23
CA GLY A 77 44.45 -5.93 -34.43
C GLY A 77 44.13 -5.73 -32.94
N GLN A 78 44.65 -4.67 -32.34
CA GLN A 78 44.45 -4.36 -30.92
C GLN A 78 42.98 -4.04 -30.58
N GLU A 79 42.24 -3.38 -31.49
CA GLU A 79 40.82 -3.09 -31.30
C GLU A 79 39.97 -4.36 -31.29
N ILE A 80 40.29 -5.30 -32.19
CA ILE A 80 39.62 -6.60 -32.27
C ILE A 80 39.91 -7.40 -30.98
N ASP A 81 41.16 -7.40 -30.52
CA ASP A 81 41.56 -8.08 -29.27
C ASP A 81 40.83 -7.52 -28.04
N MET A 82 40.66 -6.19 -27.96
CA MET A 82 39.91 -5.56 -26.87
C MET A 82 38.43 -5.92 -26.91
N ALA A 83 37.81 -5.89 -28.10
CA ALA A 83 36.41 -6.25 -28.26
C ALA A 83 36.13 -7.72 -27.90
N ILE A 84 36.99 -8.64 -28.35
CA ILE A 84 36.90 -10.07 -27.98
C ILE A 84 36.98 -10.23 -26.45
N LYS A 85 37.99 -9.63 -25.82
CA LYS A 85 38.14 -9.67 -24.35
C LYS A 85 36.94 -9.09 -23.61
N GLY A 86 36.36 -8.00 -24.11
CA GLY A 86 35.17 -7.39 -23.53
C GLY A 86 33.95 -8.32 -23.58
N MET A 87 33.72 -8.96 -24.74
CA MET A 87 32.62 -9.90 -24.96
C MET A 87 32.76 -11.22 -24.18
N GLU A 88 34.00 -11.66 -23.93
CA GLU A 88 34.31 -12.84 -23.10
C GLU A 88 34.19 -12.55 -21.61
N ALA A 89 34.65 -11.38 -21.16
CA ALA A 89 34.62 -10.99 -19.75
C ALA A 89 33.19 -10.70 -19.26
N PHE A 90 32.33 -10.19 -20.14
CA PHE A 90 30.95 -9.82 -19.83
C PHE A 90 30.01 -10.48 -20.86
N PRO A 91 29.48 -11.67 -20.54
CA PRO A 91 28.70 -12.45 -21.49
C PRO A 91 27.28 -11.93 -21.73
N ASP A 92 26.86 -10.87 -21.03
CA ASP A 92 25.53 -10.31 -21.16
C ASP A 92 25.30 -9.65 -22.54
N ALA A 93 24.07 -9.75 -23.03
CA ALA A 93 23.69 -9.28 -24.36
C ALA A 93 23.95 -7.78 -24.55
N TYR A 94 23.78 -6.98 -23.48
CA TYR A 94 23.98 -5.53 -23.54
C TYR A 94 25.45 -5.18 -23.79
N THR A 95 26.36 -5.70 -22.97
CA THR A 95 27.80 -5.46 -23.10
C THR A 95 28.32 -6.00 -24.42
N ARG A 96 27.88 -7.18 -24.85
CA ARG A 96 28.27 -7.75 -26.15
C ARG A 96 27.85 -6.89 -27.33
N LEU A 97 26.59 -6.45 -27.36
CA LEU A 97 26.10 -5.56 -28.42
C LEU A 97 26.78 -4.20 -28.39
N GLN A 98 27.13 -3.69 -27.21
CA GLN A 98 27.89 -2.45 -27.06
C GLN A 98 29.31 -2.58 -27.63
N GLU A 99 30.05 -3.63 -27.25
CA GLU A 99 31.39 -3.91 -27.77
C GLU A 99 31.37 -4.17 -29.28
N PHE A 100 30.36 -4.90 -29.76
CA PHE A 100 30.16 -5.15 -31.19
C PHE A 100 29.94 -3.84 -31.95
N LYS A 101 29.06 -2.97 -31.44
CA LYS A 101 28.78 -1.66 -32.03
C LYS A 101 30.02 -0.77 -32.04
N LEU A 102 30.80 -0.75 -30.97
CA LEU A 102 32.06 0.00 -30.89
C LEU A 102 33.09 -0.50 -31.90
N LEU A 103 33.21 -1.82 -32.04
CA LEU A 103 34.13 -2.45 -32.99
C LEU A 103 33.76 -2.10 -34.44
N VAL A 104 32.50 -2.24 -34.83
CA VAL A 104 32.07 -1.95 -36.20
C VAL A 104 32.02 -0.44 -36.50
N GLY A 105 31.80 0.39 -35.48
CA GLY A 105 31.76 1.85 -35.60
C GLY A 105 33.10 2.48 -35.99
N LYS A 106 34.22 1.86 -35.63
CA LYS A 106 35.59 2.35 -35.94
C LYS A 106 36.13 1.91 -37.30
N GLY A 107 35.44 1.03 -38.01
CA GLY A 107 35.92 0.42 -39.26
C GLY A 107 35.32 1.00 -40.54
N GLU A 108 36.09 0.92 -41.63
CA GLU A 108 35.58 1.15 -42.98
C GLU A 108 34.70 -0.02 -43.46
N TRP A 109 33.85 0.23 -44.45
CA TRP A 109 32.88 -0.73 -44.97
C TRP A 109 33.14 -1.17 -46.41
N GLU A 110 34.19 -0.62 -47.02
CA GLU A 110 34.61 -0.96 -48.38
C GLU A 110 35.03 -2.43 -48.52
N HIS A 111 34.99 -2.94 -49.74
CA HIS A 111 35.45 -4.29 -50.03
C HIS A 111 36.89 -4.50 -49.55
N GLY A 112 37.12 -5.56 -48.76
CA GLY A 112 38.43 -5.88 -48.19
C GLY A 112 38.72 -5.25 -46.82
N SER A 113 37.82 -4.44 -46.28
CA SER A 113 37.89 -3.94 -44.90
C SER A 113 37.57 -5.03 -43.87
N PHE A 114 37.90 -4.79 -42.59
CA PHE A 114 37.55 -5.73 -41.52
C PHE A 114 36.04 -5.88 -41.37
N ASN A 115 35.27 -4.78 -41.40
CA ASN A 115 33.82 -4.86 -41.23
C ASN A 115 33.16 -5.62 -42.38
N TYR A 116 33.68 -5.49 -43.60
CA TYR A 116 33.23 -6.29 -44.74
C TYR A 116 33.41 -7.79 -44.48
N TYR A 117 34.62 -8.21 -44.08
CA TYR A 117 34.87 -9.62 -43.78
C TYR A 117 34.09 -10.12 -42.56
N LEU A 118 33.94 -9.29 -41.53
CA LEU A 118 33.15 -9.63 -40.35
C LEU A 118 31.69 -9.92 -40.70
N PHE A 119 31.05 -9.05 -41.49
CA PHE A 119 29.67 -9.26 -41.88
C PHE A 119 29.51 -10.42 -42.88
N ASP A 120 30.48 -10.64 -43.77
CA ASP A 120 30.48 -11.80 -44.66
C ASP A 120 30.56 -13.12 -43.87
N GLU A 121 31.41 -13.21 -42.84
CA GLU A 121 31.47 -14.38 -41.94
C GLU A 121 30.20 -14.52 -41.08
N LEU A 122 29.66 -13.42 -40.55
CA LEU A 122 28.40 -13.44 -39.80
C LEU A 122 27.24 -13.94 -40.66
N ILE A 123 27.14 -13.49 -41.92
CA ILE A 123 26.09 -13.95 -42.84
C ILE A 123 26.18 -15.46 -43.05
N LYS A 124 27.38 -15.99 -43.28
CA LYS A 124 27.62 -17.43 -43.46
C LYS A 124 27.34 -18.25 -42.21
N SER A 125 27.46 -17.64 -41.04
CA SER A 125 27.18 -18.32 -39.77
C SER A 125 25.68 -18.62 -39.58
N VAL A 126 24.78 -17.90 -40.26
CA VAL A 126 23.33 -18.05 -40.12
C VAL A 126 22.82 -19.22 -40.99
N PRO A 127 22.32 -20.32 -40.40
CA PRO A 127 21.80 -21.45 -41.17
C PRO A 127 20.44 -21.15 -41.81
N GLY A 128 20.10 -21.88 -42.87
CA GLY A 128 18.76 -21.85 -43.49
C GLY A 128 18.57 -20.82 -44.62
N TYR A 129 19.65 -20.17 -45.06
CA TYR A 129 19.64 -19.21 -46.17
C TYR A 129 20.55 -19.64 -47.32
N LYS A 130 20.20 -19.22 -48.53
CA LYS A 130 21.05 -19.43 -49.72
C LYS A 130 22.34 -18.60 -49.61
N PRO A 131 23.50 -19.14 -50.02
CA PRO A 131 24.73 -18.35 -50.13
C PRO A 131 24.54 -17.17 -51.08
N LEU A 132 25.12 -16.02 -50.72
CA LEU A 132 25.05 -14.83 -51.55
C LEU A 132 25.99 -14.95 -52.76
N GLU A 133 25.52 -14.51 -53.92
CA GLU A 133 26.37 -14.30 -55.09
C GLU A 133 27.37 -13.18 -54.83
N SER A 134 28.60 -13.32 -55.35
CA SER A 134 29.73 -12.42 -55.07
C SER A 134 29.40 -10.93 -55.30
N GLU A 135 28.59 -10.63 -56.32
CA GLU A 135 28.18 -9.26 -56.67
C GLU A 135 27.18 -8.65 -55.68
N LEU A 136 26.42 -9.49 -54.98
CA LEU A 136 25.34 -9.09 -54.07
C LEU A 136 25.80 -8.97 -52.60
N VAL A 137 26.97 -9.54 -52.26
CA VAL A 137 27.52 -9.54 -50.89
C VAL A 137 27.66 -8.12 -50.33
N HIS A 138 28.37 -7.24 -51.03
CA HIS A 138 28.66 -5.90 -50.52
C HIS A 138 27.39 -5.02 -50.35
N PRO A 139 26.48 -4.93 -51.35
CA PRO A 139 25.21 -4.22 -51.17
C PRO A 139 24.35 -4.73 -50.00
N ILE A 140 24.32 -6.04 -49.77
CA ILE A 140 23.55 -6.64 -48.68
C ILE A 140 24.18 -6.33 -47.32
N ILE A 141 25.51 -6.39 -47.20
CA ILE A 141 26.24 -6.00 -45.99
C ILE A 141 25.90 -4.55 -45.58
N LEU A 142 25.87 -3.62 -46.54
CA LEU A 142 25.54 -2.22 -46.24
C LEU A 142 24.09 -2.05 -45.75
N LYS A 143 23.13 -2.80 -46.32
CA LYS A 143 21.73 -2.79 -45.83
C LYS A 143 21.61 -3.42 -44.44
N LEU A 144 22.32 -4.53 -44.20
CA LEU A 144 22.34 -5.21 -42.90
C LEU A 144 22.95 -4.34 -41.81
N ARG A 145 24.05 -3.64 -42.10
CA ARG A 145 24.66 -2.65 -41.20
C ARG A 145 23.62 -1.67 -40.66
N GLN A 146 22.84 -1.05 -41.54
CA GLN A 146 21.84 -0.05 -41.13
C GLN A 146 20.78 -0.67 -40.21
N LYS A 147 20.26 -1.86 -40.57
CA LYS A 147 19.23 -2.56 -39.78
C LYS A 147 19.75 -3.01 -38.42
N ILE A 148 20.93 -3.60 -38.36
CA ILE A 148 21.55 -4.11 -37.13
C ILE A 148 21.88 -2.95 -36.20
N ASN A 149 22.52 -1.88 -36.69
CA ASN A 149 22.82 -0.72 -35.83
C ASN A 149 21.55 -0.11 -35.22
N LYS A 150 20.50 0.06 -36.02
CA LYS A 150 19.22 0.57 -35.53
C LYS A 150 18.63 -0.31 -34.43
N ARG A 151 18.66 -1.64 -34.60
CA ARG A 151 18.13 -2.56 -33.59
C ARG A 151 18.98 -2.65 -32.33
N ILE A 152 20.30 -2.56 -32.45
CA ILE A 152 21.19 -2.44 -31.29
C ILE A 152 20.83 -1.19 -30.48
N ASP A 153 20.57 -0.07 -31.14
CA ASP A 153 20.14 1.17 -30.47
C ASP A 153 18.79 1.02 -29.75
N GLU A 154 17.82 0.40 -30.40
CA GLU A 154 16.51 0.09 -29.82
C GLU A 154 16.65 -0.83 -28.59
N PHE A 155 17.44 -1.90 -28.69
CA PHE A 155 17.71 -2.82 -27.59
C PHE A 155 18.37 -2.11 -26.40
N MET A 156 19.44 -1.36 -26.64
CA MET A 156 20.16 -0.65 -25.56
C MET A 156 19.27 0.39 -24.87
N SER A 157 18.42 1.09 -25.64
CA SER A 157 17.47 2.06 -25.08
C SER A 157 16.42 1.38 -24.18
N GLN A 158 15.83 0.27 -24.65
CA GLN A 158 14.86 -0.51 -23.87
C GLN A 158 15.47 -1.10 -22.61
N TYR A 159 16.71 -1.60 -22.70
CA TYR A 159 17.43 -2.14 -21.56
C TYR A 159 17.65 -1.09 -20.46
N LEU A 160 18.17 0.09 -20.81
CA LEU A 160 18.39 1.19 -19.86
C LEU A 160 17.08 1.68 -19.23
N ALA A 161 16.00 1.78 -20.02
CA ALA A 161 14.68 2.16 -19.50
C ALA A 161 14.15 1.13 -18.48
N THR A 162 14.33 -0.16 -18.79
CA THR A 162 13.91 -1.26 -17.92
C THR A 162 14.70 -1.28 -16.61
N GLN A 163 16.02 -1.06 -16.66
CA GLN A 163 16.86 -0.99 -15.46
C GLN A 163 16.44 0.15 -14.53
N LYS A 164 16.15 1.33 -15.08
CA LYS A 164 15.63 2.48 -14.30
C LYS A 164 14.30 2.15 -13.62
N LEU A 165 13.40 1.46 -14.31
CA LEU A 165 12.11 1.05 -13.76
C LEU A 165 12.30 0.05 -12.61
N ILE A 166 13.16 -0.96 -12.80
CA ILE A 166 13.49 -1.95 -11.77
C ILE A 166 14.09 -1.28 -10.53
N GLU A 167 15.02 -0.33 -10.72
CA GLU A 167 15.64 0.40 -9.62
C GLU A 167 14.63 1.28 -8.86
N ALA A 168 13.79 2.04 -9.58
CA ALA A 168 12.73 2.85 -8.98
C ALA A 168 11.77 2.00 -8.13
N ARG A 169 11.36 0.85 -8.64
CA ARG A 169 10.49 -0.09 -7.91
C ARG A 169 11.16 -0.67 -6.66
N LYS A 170 12.46 -0.99 -6.74
CA LYS A 170 13.24 -1.45 -5.57
C LYS A 170 13.31 -0.35 -4.50
N GLN A 171 13.54 0.90 -4.88
CA GLN A 171 13.56 2.03 -3.95
C GLN A 171 12.20 2.25 -3.29
N GLU A 172 11.10 2.20 -4.06
CA GLU A 172 9.74 2.30 -3.53
C GLU A 172 9.43 1.20 -2.52
N LEU A 173 9.81 -0.04 -2.81
CA LEU A 173 9.65 -1.17 -1.88
C LEU A 173 10.46 -0.98 -0.60
N LEU A 174 11.72 -0.50 -0.70
CA LEU A 174 12.55 -0.21 0.47
C LEU A 174 11.95 0.92 1.33
N GLN A 175 11.45 1.99 0.72
CA GLN A 175 10.79 3.08 1.44
C GLN A 175 9.50 2.61 2.12
N THR A 176 8.71 1.77 1.44
CA THR A 176 7.51 1.15 2.01
C THR A 176 7.85 0.24 3.20
N HIS A 177 8.93 -0.54 3.10
CA HIS A 177 9.38 -1.38 4.18
C HIS A 177 9.89 -0.56 5.38
N GLN A 178 10.70 0.48 5.13
CA GLN A 178 11.21 1.35 6.19
C GLN A 178 10.11 2.16 6.89
N SER A 179 9.13 2.67 6.15
CA SER A 179 7.98 3.36 6.73
C SER A 179 7.11 2.41 7.56
N ALA A 180 6.89 1.19 7.08
CA ALA A 180 6.19 0.15 7.84
C ALA A 180 6.96 -0.26 9.12
N GLN A 181 8.29 -0.35 9.07
CA GLN A 181 9.11 -0.67 10.25
C GLN A 181 9.07 0.44 11.30
N LYS A 182 9.25 1.71 10.88
CA LYS A 182 9.14 2.87 11.77
C LYS A 182 7.78 2.95 12.47
N PHE A 183 6.71 2.56 11.78
CA PHE A 183 5.37 2.49 12.37
C PHE A 183 5.28 1.44 13.49
N ILE A 184 5.90 0.27 13.32
CA ILE A 184 5.93 -0.81 14.31
C ILE A 184 6.74 -0.41 15.55
N ASP A 185 7.87 0.25 15.33
CA ASP A 185 8.79 0.66 16.41
C ASP A 185 8.17 1.76 17.28
N ASN A 186 7.28 2.58 16.70
CA ASN A 186 6.55 3.64 17.41
C ASN A 186 5.34 3.12 18.20
N VAL A 187 5.06 1.81 18.21
CA VAL A 187 3.95 1.21 18.98
C VAL A 187 4.52 0.27 20.03
N SER A 188 4.09 0.44 21.28
CA SER A 188 4.48 -0.38 22.42
C SER A 188 3.22 -0.96 23.08
N ILE A 189 3.30 -2.23 23.49
CA ILE A 189 2.20 -2.99 24.11
C ILE A 189 2.73 -3.57 25.42
N THR A 190 2.05 -3.33 26.53
CA THR A 190 2.36 -3.89 27.86
C THR A 190 1.13 -4.53 28.50
N ASN A 191 1.30 -5.37 29.51
CA ASN A 191 0.19 -5.86 30.35
C ASN A 191 -0.01 -5.03 31.63
N ASP A 192 0.90 -4.10 31.94
CA ASP A 192 0.83 -3.21 33.10
C ASP A 192 0.41 -1.80 32.67
N LEU A 193 -0.72 -1.36 33.23
CA LEU A 193 -1.30 -0.05 32.96
C LEU A 193 -0.45 1.10 33.54
N GLU A 194 0.17 0.92 34.70
CA GLU A 194 1.02 1.94 35.32
C GLU A 194 2.34 2.08 34.56
N ALA A 195 2.92 0.96 34.11
CA ALA A 195 4.06 0.99 33.19
C ALA A 195 3.72 1.71 31.88
N ALA A 196 2.55 1.44 31.29
CA ALA A 196 2.09 2.13 30.07
C ALA A 196 1.92 3.65 30.30
N LYS A 197 1.34 4.06 31.44
CA LYS A 197 1.21 5.48 31.83
C LYS A 197 2.55 6.18 32.01
N LYS A 198 3.52 5.52 32.66
CA LYS A 198 4.86 6.06 32.86
C LYS A 198 5.56 6.24 31.50
N SER A 199 5.55 5.20 30.67
CA SER A 199 6.18 5.23 29.35
C SER A 199 5.53 6.27 28.42
N ALA A 200 4.21 6.45 28.46
CA ALA A 200 3.50 7.46 27.65
C ALA A 200 3.89 8.90 28.01
N LYS A 201 4.25 9.16 29.28
CA LYS A 201 4.71 10.48 29.74
C LYS A 201 6.16 10.74 29.35
N GLU A 202 7.01 9.72 29.44
CA GLU A 202 8.45 9.80 29.12
C GLU A 202 8.70 9.84 27.60
N ASN A 203 7.93 9.07 26.82
CA ASN A 203 8.13 8.88 25.39
C ASN A 203 6.93 9.39 24.57
N LYS A 204 6.86 10.70 24.36
CA LYS A 204 5.75 11.36 23.64
C LYS A 204 5.57 10.94 22.17
N GLY A 205 6.57 10.30 21.57
CA GLY A 205 6.53 9.80 20.18
C GLY A 205 6.05 8.36 20.02
N VAL A 206 5.83 7.64 21.13
CA VAL A 206 5.44 6.22 21.12
C VAL A 206 3.99 6.06 21.54
N ILE A 207 3.23 5.29 20.77
CA ILE A 207 1.84 4.94 21.05
C ILE A 207 1.85 3.78 22.05
N GLN A 208 1.30 4.02 23.24
CA GLN A 208 1.29 3.04 24.32
C GLN A 208 -0.08 2.36 24.43
N PHE A 209 -0.08 1.05 24.27
CA PHE A 209 -1.24 0.20 24.55
C PHE A 209 -0.99 -0.66 25.77
N CYS A 210 -2.04 -0.89 26.53
CA CYS A 210 -2.09 -1.88 27.59
C CYS A 210 -3.11 -2.93 27.19
N LEU A 211 -2.71 -4.20 27.17
CA LEU A 211 -3.57 -5.31 26.81
C LEU A 211 -3.49 -6.35 27.94
N ILE A 212 -4.64 -6.64 28.56
CA ILE A 212 -4.72 -7.45 29.78
C ILE A 212 -5.69 -8.60 29.52
N PHE A 213 -5.31 -9.82 29.91
CA PHE A 213 -6.20 -10.96 29.92
C PHE A 213 -6.76 -11.15 31.33
N GLU A 214 -8.04 -10.85 31.52
CA GLU A 214 -8.72 -10.95 32.82
C GLU A 214 -10.09 -11.59 32.65
N SER A 215 -10.39 -12.59 33.50
CA SER A 215 -11.69 -13.28 33.50
C SER A 215 -12.05 -13.85 32.13
N ASP A 216 -11.07 -14.47 31.46
CA ASP A 216 -11.18 -15.04 30.10
C ASP A 216 -11.52 -14.03 28.99
N ILE A 217 -11.33 -12.74 29.25
CA ILE A 217 -11.60 -11.65 28.30
C ILE A 217 -10.37 -10.77 28.13
N TRP A 218 -10.01 -10.50 26.88
CA TRP A 218 -8.98 -9.51 26.53
C TRP A 218 -9.53 -8.09 26.67
N LYS A 219 -8.85 -7.27 27.47
CA LYS A 219 -9.13 -5.85 27.64
C LYS A 219 -8.02 -5.03 27.00
N LEU A 220 -8.34 -4.29 25.94
CA LEU A 220 -7.43 -3.35 25.29
C LEU A 220 -7.65 -1.95 25.86
N SER A 221 -6.58 -1.26 26.21
CA SER A 221 -6.57 0.13 26.64
C SER A 221 -5.49 0.90 25.90
N TRP A 222 -5.78 2.12 25.49
CA TRP A 222 -4.81 3.05 24.94
C TRP A 222 -4.50 4.15 25.94
N VAL A 223 -3.21 4.44 26.12
CA VAL A 223 -2.76 5.54 26.96
C VAL A 223 -2.32 6.70 26.08
N ALA A 224 -3.07 7.80 26.14
CA ALA A 224 -2.72 9.01 25.42
C ALA A 224 -1.48 9.70 26.03
N ALA A 225 -0.81 10.54 25.24
CA ALA A 225 0.33 11.35 25.70
C ALA A 225 -0.03 12.28 26.90
N THR A 226 -1.32 12.54 27.13
CA THR A 226 -1.81 13.26 28.32
C THR A 226 -1.82 12.40 29.59
N GLY A 227 -1.50 11.11 29.50
CA GLY A 227 -1.58 10.14 30.59
C GLY A 227 -2.99 9.60 30.86
N LYS A 228 -4.00 10.02 30.08
CA LYS A 228 -5.36 9.48 30.17
C LYS A 228 -5.45 8.12 29.50
N VAL A 229 -6.24 7.25 30.11
CA VAL A 229 -6.48 5.88 29.65
C VAL A 229 -7.85 5.82 28.99
N TYR A 230 -7.91 5.25 27.79
CA TYR A 230 -9.14 4.99 27.07
C TYR A 230 -9.29 3.49 26.88
N ALA A 231 -10.39 2.92 27.36
CA ALA A 231 -10.76 1.54 27.03
C ALA A 231 -11.11 1.45 25.54
N LEU A 232 -10.56 0.46 24.87
CA LEU A 232 -10.80 0.17 23.45
C LEU A 232 -11.53 -1.17 23.33
N GLU A 233 -12.42 -1.26 22.35
CA GLU A 233 -13.05 -2.51 21.97
C GLU A 233 -12.07 -3.30 21.09
N PRO A 234 -11.61 -4.49 21.53
CA PRO A 234 -10.76 -5.32 20.69
C PRO A 234 -11.55 -5.84 19.48
N GLY A 235 -11.00 -5.71 18.28
CA GLY A 235 -11.60 -6.28 17.07
C GLY A 235 -11.53 -7.81 17.04
N GLU A 236 -12.34 -8.43 16.20
CA GLU A 236 -12.34 -9.89 16.02
C GLU A 236 -10.97 -10.40 15.55
N GLU A 237 -10.32 -9.67 14.65
CA GLU A 237 -9.00 -10.02 14.13
C GLU A 237 -7.92 -9.91 15.20
N LEU A 238 -8.02 -8.93 16.10
CA LEU A 238 -7.13 -8.80 17.25
C LEU A 238 -7.25 -10.03 18.17
N ILE A 239 -8.49 -10.45 18.46
CA ILE A 239 -8.76 -11.63 19.29
C ILE A 239 -8.21 -12.89 18.61
N GLN A 240 -8.41 -13.05 17.30
CA GLN A 240 -7.91 -14.20 16.56
C GLN A 240 -6.37 -14.27 16.60
N ILE A 241 -5.68 -13.14 16.40
CA ILE A 241 -4.20 -13.08 16.50
C ILE A 241 -3.73 -13.51 17.89
N LEU A 242 -4.44 -13.08 18.95
CA LEU A 242 -4.10 -13.45 20.33
C LEU A 242 -4.29 -14.96 20.58
N ILE A 243 -5.37 -15.54 20.04
CA ILE A 243 -5.67 -16.98 20.14
C ILE A 243 -4.65 -17.81 19.35
N ASP A 244 -4.39 -17.46 18.10
CA ASP A 244 -3.47 -18.19 17.20
C ASP A 244 -2.03 -18.12 17.71
N GLY A 245 -1.64 -16.96 18.25
CA GLY A 245 -0.37 -16.77 18.93
C GLY A 245 -0.25 -17.49 20.28
N LYS A 246 -1.32 -18.11 20.78
CA LYS A 246 -1.43 -18.74 22.10
C LYS A 246 -0.97 -17.83 23.24
N ILE A 247 -1.21 -16.53 23.10
CA ILE A 247 -0.78 -15.53 24.07
C ILE A 247 -1.71 -15.67 25.28
N GLN A 248 -1.12 -15.82 26.47
CA GLN A 248 -1.84 -15.78 27.75
C GLN A 248 -1.28 -14.68 28.65
N ASP A 249 0.01 -14.35 28.49
CA ASP A 249 0.68 -13.26 29.19
C ASP A 249 1.59 -12.50 28.24
N ILE A 250 1.23 -11.25 27.92
CA ILE A 250 1.99 -10.43 26.97
C ILE A 250 3.45 -10.29 27.37
N VAL A 251 3.78 -10.15 28.66
CA VAL A 251 5.17 -9.94 29.07
C VAL A 251 6.04 -11.15 28.79
N LYS A 252 5.47 -12.36 28.79
CA LYS A 252 6.20 -13.60 28.54
C LYS A 252 6.14 -14.02 27.08
N ASP A 253 5.02 -13.76 26.44
CA ASP A 253 4.71 -14.35 25.14
C ASP A 253 5.04 -13.41 23.99
N ILE A 254 5.09 -12.08 24.20
CA ILE A 254 5.31 -11.11 23.10
C ILE A 254 6.69 -11.25 22.46
N ASP A 255 7.72 -11.59 23.25
CA ASP A 255 9.08 -11.81 22.77
C ASP A 255 9.22 -13.13 22.00
N ASN A 256 8.30 -14.07 22.21
CA ASN A 256 8.26 -15.36 21.53
C ASN A 256 7.45 -15.32 20.22
N LEU A 257 6.78 -14.19 19.92
CA LEU A 257 6.02 -14.03 18.68
C LEU A 257 6.96 -13.80 17.49
N SER A 258 6.59 -14.33 16.33
CA SER A 258 7.28 -13.97 15.09
C SER A 258 7.09 -12.48 14.79
N ALA A 259 8.07 -11.85 14.15
CA ALA A 259 8.01 -10.44 13.78
C ALA A 259 6.75 -10.07 12.96
N LEU A 260 6.21 -11.03 12.19
CA LEU A 260 4.97 -10.86 11.44
C LEU A 260 3.74 -10.80 12.37
N HIS A 261 3.61 -11.71 13.33
CA HIS A 261 2.48 -11.70 14.27
C HIS A 261 2.52 -10.46 15.18
N LEU A 262 3.70 -10.06 15.64
CA LEU A 262 3.88 -8.83 16.44
C LEU A 262 3.46 -7.58 15.65
N LYS A 263 3.79 -7.53 14.35
CA LYS A 263 3.35 -6.44 13.45
C LYS A 263 1.83 -6.40 13.34
N GLN A 264 1.19 -7.53 13.08
CA GLN A 264 -0.26 -7.64 12.94
C GLN A 264 -0.97 -7.23 14.24
N LEU A 265 -0.46 -7.70 15.38
CA LEU A 265 -0.97 -7.34 16.70
C LEU A 265 -0.95 -5.81 16.92
N LYS A 266 0.21 -5.18 16.67
CA LYS A 266 0.37 -3.72 16.80
C LYS A 266 -0.55 -2.95 15.84
N GLN A 267 -0.73 -3.43 14.60
CA GLN A 267 -1.62 -2.81 13.63
C GLN A 267 -3.09 -2.84 14.08
N GLU A 268 -3.57 -3.97 14.59
CA GLU A 268 -4.94 -4.08 15.06
C GLU A 268 -5.19 -3.24 16.33
N CYS A 269 -4.20 -3.10 17.23
CA CYS A 269 -4.28 -2.15 18.33
C CYS A 269 -4.42 -0.69 17.84
N VAL A 270 -3.64 -0.28 16.84
CA VAL A 270 -3.76 1.06 16.25
C VAL A 270 -5.09 1.24 15.54
N LYS A 271 -5.58 0.23 14.81
CA LYS A 271 -6.91 0.26 14.18
C LYS A 271 -8.02 0.48 15.21
N ALA A 272 -7.97 -0.19 16.36
CA ALA A 272 -8.93 0.03 17.45
C ALA A 272 -8.89 1.48 17.98
N ARG A 273 -7.69 2.07 18.10
CA ARG A 273 -7.54 3.50 18.43
C ARG A 273 -8.14 4.40 17.36
N GLU A 274 -7.84 4.16 16.08
CA GLU A 274 -8.36 4.97 14.98
C GLU A 274 -9.89 4.87 14.87
N MET A 275 -10.48 3.71 15.16
CA MET A 275 -11.93 3.55 15.28
C MET A 275 -12.52 4.43 16.39
N LEU A 276 -11.89 4.48 17.56
CA LEU A 276 -12.31 5.39 18.64
C LEU A 276 -12.21 6.86 18.21
N LEU A 277 -11.08 7.27 17.63
CA LEU A 277 -10.87 8.63 17.12
C LEU A 277 -11.81 8.96 15.95
N GLY A 278 -12.21 7.95 15.17
CA GLY A 278 -13.19 8.06 14.10
C GLY A 278 -14.56 8.55 14.58
N ARG A 279 -14.93 8.24 15.84
CA ARG A 279 -16.17 8.73 16.46
C ARG A 279 -16.14 10.24 16.71
N VAL A 280 -14.95 10.86 16.76
CA VAL A 280 -14.80 12.32 16.86
C VAL A 280 -14.87 12.93 15.48
N GLN A 281 -16.01 13.55 15.17
CA GLN A 281 -16.18 14.33 13.95
C GLN A 281 -15.55 15.72 14.12
N LEU A 282 -14.72 16.12 13.16
CA LEU A 282 -13.99 17.37 13.17
C LEU A 282 -13.96 17.97 11.76
N LEU A 283 -14.33 19.24 11.65
CA LEU A 283 -14.16 20.07 10.47
C LEU A 283 -13.12 21.16 10.78
N ILE A 284 -12.14 21.34 9.90
CA ILE A 284 -11.10 22.36 10.04
C ILE A 284 -11.27 23.35 8.88
N ASN A 285 -11.47 24.64 9.21
CA ASN A 285 -11.67 25.72 8.24
C ASN A 285 -12.63 25.32 7.09
N PRO A 286 -13.89 24.92 7.40
CA PRO A 286 -14.81 24.43 6.38
C PRO A 286 -15.11 25.51 5.34
N LYS A 287 -15.05 25.15 4.06
CA LYS A 287 -15.29 26.05 2.92
C LYS A 287 -16.31 25.45 1.96
N ASP A 288 -17.05 26.32 1.29
CA ASP A 288 -17.91 25.95 0.19
C ASP A 288 -17.05 25.44 -0.99
N PRO A 289 -17.28 24.21 -1.50
CA PRO A 289 -16.49 23.66 -2.60
C PRO A 289 -16.52 24.51 -3.88
N ARG A 290 -17.63 25.22 -4.13
CA ARG A 290 -17.86 26.01 -5.35
C ARG A 290 -17.31 27.43 -5.23
N THR A 291 -17.56 28.08 -4.11
CA THR A 291 -17.22 29.50 -3.93
C THR A 291 -15.93 29.72 -3.15
N GLN A 292 -15.40 28.67 -2.50
CA GLN A 292 -14.24 28.71 -1.58
C GLN A 292 -14.43 29.65 -0.38
N ALA A 293 -15.63 30.18 -0.17
CA ALA A 293 -15.99 30.99 0.98
C ALA A 293 -16.10 30.11 2.24
N GLU A 294 -15.77 30.67 3.40
CA GLU A 294 -15.88 29.95 4.66
C GLU A 294 -17.36 29.69 5.03
N LEU A 295 -17.65 28.45 5.46
CA LEU A 295 -18.99 28.06 5.88
C LEU A 295 -19.23 28.48 7.33
N THR A 296 -20.32 29.21 7.56
CA THR A 296 -20.80 29.57 8.90
C THR A 296 -21.41 28.35 9.60
N ASN A 297 -21.57 28.42 10.92
CA ASN A 297 -22.22 27.35 11.68
C ASN A 297 -23.68 27.13 11.25
N ASP A 298 -24.39 28.20 10.87
CA ASP A 298 -25.78 28.12 10.41
C ASP A 298 -25.89 27.32 9.11
N VAL A 299 -25.00 27.57 8.14
CA VAL A 299 -24.98 26.81 6.88
C VAL A 299 -24.59 25.35 7.12
N LEU A 300 -23.65 25.09 8.04
CA LEU A 300 -23.30 23.70 8.41
C LEU A 300 -24.49 22.96 9.04
N LYS A 301 -25.26 23.65 9.90
CA LYS A 301 -26.50 23.13 10.49
C LYS A 301 -27.56 22.82 9.42
N GLU A 302 -27.80 23.75 8.50
CA GLU A 302 -28.76 23.55 7.39
C GLU A 302 -28.38 22.36 6.50
N ASN A 303 -27.08 22.12 6.32
CA ASN A 303 -26.55 20.95 5.61
C ASN A 303 -26.62 19.63 6.42
N GLY A 304 -27.18 19.65 7.63
CA GLY A 304 -27.36 18.46 8.47
C GLY A 304 -26.14 18.07 9.30
N THR A 305 -25.15 18.96 9.46
CA THR A 305 -24.00 18.72 10.32
C THR A 305 -24.45 18.66 11.78
N SER A 306 -24.15 17.57 12.49
CA SER A 306 -24.52 17.38 13.89
C SER A 306 -23.48 16.53 14.60
N ALA A 307 -23.32 16.73 15.91
CA ALA A 307 -22.29 16.09 16.73
C ALA A 307 -20.86 16.26 16.15
N THR A 308 -20.52 17.49 15.75
CA THR A 308 -19.27 17.81 15.05
C THR A 308 -18.53 18.98 15.68
N PHE A 309 -17.22 18.83 15.90
CA PHE A 309 -16.35 19.94 16.24
C PHE A 309 -15.98 20.74 15.00
N VAL A 310 -15.97 22.07 15.09
CA VAL A 310 -15.55 22.96 14.01
C VAL A 310 -14.44 23.87 14.52
N LEU A 311 -13.23 23.65 14.01
CA LEU A 311 -12.06 24.48 14.30
C LEU A 311 -11.87 25.49 13.16
N ARG A 312 -11.82 26.79 13.49
CA ARG A 312 -11.57 27.86 12.53
C ARG A 312 -10.35 28.70 12.91
N GLY A 313 -9.67 29.26 11.93
CA GLY A 313 -8.57 30.20 12.11
C GLY A 313 -7.19 29.61 11.84
N LYS A 314 -6.19 30.29 12.41
CA LYS A 314 -4.74 30.04 12.23
C LYS A 314 -4.04 30.12 13.60
N PRO A 315 -2.75 29.74 13.72
CA PRO A 315 -2.02 29.82 14.98
C PRO A 315 -2.20 31.18 15.67
N ASN A 316 -2.43 31.14 16.98
CA ASN A 316 -2.77 32.26 17.87
C ASN A 316 -4.19 32.86 17.71
N GLU A 317 -4.95 32.45 16.69
CA GLU A 317 -6.30 32.98 16.39
C GLU A 317 -7.32 31.85 16.14
N TYR A 318 -7.11 30.68 16.75
CA TYR A 318 -8.06 29.57 16.62
C TYR A 318 -9.35 29.82 17.42
N SER A 319 -10.49 29.48 16.82
CA SER A 319 -11.79 29.36 17.49
C SER A 319 -12.34 27.94 17.33
N LEU A 320 -12.87 27.37 18.41
CA LEU A 320 -13.40 26.01 18.43
C LEU A 320 -14.88 26.04 18.78
N TRP A 321 -15.69 25.38 17.96
CA TRP A 321 -17.14 25.29 18.14
C TRP A 321 -17.56 23.83 18.19
N TRP A 322 -18.63 23.53 18.94
CA TRP A 322 -19.29 22.23 18.95
C TRP A 322 -20.71 22.39 18.42
N ILE A 323 -21.01 21.73 17.30
CA ILE A 323 -22.38 21.58 16.81
C ILE A 323 -22.94 20.32 17.47
N ASN A 324 -23.92 20.48 18.36
CA ASN A 324 -24.50 19.36 19.10
C ASN A 324 -25.39 18.47 18.20
N THR A 325 -25.96 17.41 18.78
CA THR A 325 -26.83 16.47 18.06
C THR A 325 -28.14 17.09 17.58
N LEU A 326 -28.54 18.23 18.13
CA LEU A 326 -29.72 19.00 17.74
C LEU A 326 -29.39 20.10 16.71
N GLY A 327 -28.11 20.23 16.32
CA GLY A 327 -27.64 21.23 15.36
C GLY A 327 -27.38 22.62 15.96
N PHE A 328 -27.37 22.78 17.29
CA PHE A 328 -26.98 24.05 17.92
C PHE A 328 -25.47 24.15 18.05
N ALA A 329 -24.93 25.29 17.64
CA ALA A 329 -23.49 25.56 17.67
C ALA A 329 -23.13 26.34 18.93
N HIS A 330 -22.19 25.81 19.70
CA HIS A 330 -21.73 26.38 20.95
C HIS A 330 -20.21 26.61 20.91
N GLU A 331 -19.77 27.79 21.32
CA GLU A 331 -18.35 28.11 21.36
C GLU A 331 -17.67 27.42 22.55
N ILE A 332 -16.49 26.84 22.30
CA ILE A 332 -15.65 26.21 23.31
C ILE A 332 -14.45 27.10 23.55
N SER A 333 -14.35 27.63 24.77
CA SER A 333 -13.19 28.42 25.18
C SER A 333 -11.92 27.56 25.22
N LEU A 334 -10.98 27.84 24.32
CA LEU A 334 -9.66 27.18 24.26
C LEU A 334 -8.81 27.43 25.51
N GLU A 335 -9.07 28.51 26.26
CA GLU A 335 -8.36 28.81 27.52
C GLU A 335 -8.59 27.72 28.58
N SER A 336 -9.76 27.07 28.54
CA SER A 336 -10.06 25.93 29.42
C SER A 336 -9.23 24.68 29.10
N TYR A 337 -8.50 24.69 27.98
CA TYR A 337 -7.72 23.56 27.45
C TYR A 337 -6.32 24.00 27.03
N ALA A 338 -5.55 24.55 27.98
CA ALA A 338 -4.22 25.12 27.76
C ALA A 338 -3.29 24.20 26.93
N SER A 339 -3.24 22.90 27.23
CA SER A 339 -2.40 21.96 26.47
C SER A 339 -2.78 21.83 24.99
N MET A 340 -4.07 21.90 24.67
CA MET A 340 -4.56 21.89 23.28
C MET A 340 -4.23 23.20 22.58
N LYS A 341 -4.43 24.34 23.28
CA LYS A 341 -4.12 25.67 22.76
C LYS A 341 -2.63 25.83 22.43
N THR A 342 -1.74 25.45 23.35
CA THR A 342 -0.29 25.48 23.11
C THR A 342 0.08 24.59 21.93
N TRP A 343 -0.40 23.35 21.91
CA TRP A 343 -0.10 22.43 20.81
C TRP A 343 -0.59 22.94 19.45
N LEU A 344 -1.80 23.52 19.37
CA LEU A 344 -2.34 24.11 18.14
C LEU A 344 -1.48 25.27 17.63
N ASN A 345 -0.93 26.09 18.53
CA ASN A 345 -0.09 27.24 18.19
C ASN A 345 1.32 26.81 17.76
N ASP A 346 1.81 25.66 18.23
CA ASP A 346 3.11 25.11 17.87
C ASP A 346 3.12 24.43 16.49
N GLN A 347 1.95 24.16 15.90
CA GLN A 347 1.86 23.48 14.60
C GLN A 347 2.06 24.42 13.41
N SER A 348 2.65 23.87 12.34
CA SER A 348 2.68 24.53 11.02
C SER A 348 1.26 24.71 10.46
N HIS A 349 1.01 25.84 9.80
CA HIS A 349 -0.27 26.18 9.18
C HIS A 349 -0.18 26.04 7.65
N PRO A 350 -1.16 25.40 6.98
CA PRO A 350 -2.34 24.73 7.53
C PRO A 350 -1.99 23.41 8.26
N LEU A 351 -2.89 22.96 9.14
CA LEU A 351 -2.74 21.66 9.80
C LEU A 351 -2.68 20.53 8.76
N LYS A 352 -1.62 19.75 8.80
CA LYS A 352 -1.43 18.56 7.96
C LYS A 352 -2.24 17.37 8.47
N GLU A 353 -2.48 16.39 7.61
CA GLU A 353 -3.22 15.16 7.96
C GLU A 353 -2.61 14.40 9.14
N GLU A 354 -1.27 14.41 9.24
CA GLU A 354 -0.52 13.78 10.34
C GLU A 354 -0.85 14.35 11.73
N HIS A 355 -1.38 15.59 11.80
CA HIS A 355 -1.75 16.25 13.06
C HIS A 355 -3.17 15.92 13.52
N ILE A 356 -4.04 15.43 12.63
CA ILE A 356 -5.48 15.24 12.91
C ILE A 356 -5.73 14.24 14.06
N PRO A 357 -5.05 13.07 14.14
CA PRO A 357 -5.28 12.12 15.23
C PRO A 357 -4.96 12.71 16.61
N GLN A 358 -3.88 13.49 16.71
CA GLN A 358 -3.48 14.16 17.95
C GLN A 358 -4.51 15.23 18.34
N LEU A 359 -5.02 16.00 17.38
CA LEU A 359 -6.09 16.97 17.64
C LEU A 359 -7.36 16.29 18.14
N LYS A 360 -7.80 15.20 17.50
CA LYS A 360 -8.95 14.40 17.96
C LYS A 360 -8.77 13.86 19.38
N THR A 361 -7.53 13.52 19.76
CA THR A 361 -7.19 13.11 21.14
C THR A 361 -7.43 14.23 22.15
N TYR A 362 -7.11 15.48 21.80
CA TYR A 362 -7.45 16.62 22.65
C TYR A 362 -8.96 16.84 22.73
N LEU A 363 -9.68 16.69 21.62
CA LEU A 363 -11.13 16.87 21.54
C LEU A 363 -11.90 15.84 22.37
N LEU A 364 -11.40 14.60 22.53
CA LEU A 364 -11.98 13.61 23.45
C LEU A 364 -12.08 14.12 24.90
N ASN A 365 -11.24 15.09 25.28
CA ASN A 365 -11.22 15.67 26.62
C ASN A 365 -12.11 16.89 26.78
N VAL A 366 -12.68 17.38 25.68
CA VAL A 366 -13.53 18.56 25.70
C VAL A 366 -14.89 18.18 26.27
N ASN A 367 -15.32 18.93 27.29
CA ASN A 367 -16.62 18.76 27.90
C ASN A 367 -17.72 19.35 27.00
N THR A 368 -18.35 18.50 26.21
CA THR A 368 -19.50 18.84 25.35
C THR A 368 -20.85 18.80 26.09
N VAL A 369 -20.87 18.47 27.38
CA VAL A 369 -22.10 18.45 28.20
C VAL A 369 -22.46 19.87 28.66
N LYS A 370 -21.45 20.73 28.86
CA LYS A 370 -21.68 22.15 29.21
C LYS A 370 -22.19 22.99 28.04
N SER A 371 -22.05 22.50 26.82
CA SER A 371 -22.59 23.11 25.60
C SER A 371 -23.99 22.62 25.25
N ILE A 372 -24.70 22.02 26.21
CA ILE A 372 -26.16 21.84 26.12
C ILE A 372 -26.72 22.78 27.18
N ASP A 373 -27.19 23.96 26.79
CA ASP A 373 -28.04 24.73 27.68
C ASP A 373 -29.40 24.04 27.70
N VAL A 374 -29.55 23.11 28.63
CA VAL A 374 -30.76 22.28 28.79
C VAL A 374 -32.03 23.14 28.90
N LYS A 375 -31.94 24.43 29.26
CA LYS A 375 -33.13 25.30 29.28
C LYS A 375 -33.42 25.90 27.90
N GLU A 376 -32.43 26.45 27.22
CA GLU A 376 -32.64 27.09 25.91
C GLU A 376 -32.80 26.07 24.78
N ASP A 377 -31.88 25.10 24.67
CA ASP A 377 -31.91 24.06 23.63
C ASP A 377 -33.17 23.20 23.76
N MET A 378 -33.63 22.92 24.99
CA MET A 378 -34.87 22.19 25.21
C MET A 378 -36.12 23.04 24.97
N LYS A 379 -36.05 24.36 25.22
CA LYS A 379 -37.16 25.28 24.89
C LYS A 379 -37.33 25.39 23.39
N GLU A 380 -36.23 25.47 22.65
CA GLU A 380 -36.27 25.51 21.19
C GLU A 380 -36.65 24.15 20.60
N PHE A 381 -36.14 23.03 21.14
CA PHE A 381 -36.61 21.70 20.78
C PHE A 381 -38.12 21.52 21.05
N LYS A 382 -38.61 21.98 22.22
CA LYS A 382 -40.04 21.98 22.55
C LYS A 382 -40.83 22.85 21.57
N ALA A 383 -40.29 24.00 21.15
CA ALA A 383 -40.93 24.88 20.19
C ALA A 383 -41.00 24.25 18.79
N GLN A 384 -39.90 23.67 18.29
CA GLN A 384 -39.85 22.97 17.00
C GLN A 384 -40.70 21.70 16.99
N LEU A 385 -40.76 20.97 18.11
CA LEU A 385 -41.65 19.83 18.28
C LEU A 385 -43.12 20.28 18.32
N GLN A 386 -43.42 21.36 19.03
CA GLN A 386 -44.76 21.96 19.04
C GLN A 386 -45.17 22.46 17.65
N GLU A 387 -44.25 23.05 16.89
CA GLU A 387 -44.49 23.48 15.52
C GLU A 387 -44.75 22.28 14.60
N CYS A 388 -43.95 21.21 14.72
CA CYS A 388 -44.17 19.96 13.99
C CYS A 388 -45.52 19.29 14.36
N LEU A 389 -45.89 19.30 15.64
CA LEU A 389 -47.15 18.73 16.13
C LEU A 389 -48.36 19.61 15.78
N ALA A 390 -48.18 20.93 15.73
CA ALA A 390 -49.22 21.90 15.36
C ALA A 390 -49.42 21.98 13.85
N ALA A 391 -48.37 21.75 13.06
CA ALA A 391 -48.44 21.74 11.60
C ALA A 391 -49.29 20.57 11.06
N GLY A 392 -49.56 19.55 11.88
CA GLY A 392 -50.30 18.35 11.47
C GLY A 392 -49.62 17.59 10.31
N PRO A 393 -50.12 16.42 9.90
CA PRO A 393 -49.64 15.79 8.69
C PRO A 393 -50.04 16.70 7.51
N LYS A 394 -49.06 17.35 6.86
CA LYS A 394 -49.30 18.06 5.60
C LYS A 394 -49.75 17.04 4.56
N SER A 395 -51.07 16.90 4.37
CA SER A 395 -51.65 16.07 3.32
C SER A 395 -51.25 16.61 1.96
N LYS A 396 -50.29 15.96 1.31
CA LYS A 396 -50.03 16.19 -0.12
C LYS A 396 -51.03 15.39 -0.96
N THR A 397 -52.28 15.86 -1.10
CA THR A 397 -53.16 15.63 -2.29
C THR A 397 -54.53 16.34 -2.16
N PRO A 398 -55.19 16.76 -3.28
CA PRO A 398 -56.42 17.56 -3.29
C PRO A 398 -57.70 16.75 -2.97
N PRO A 399 -58.86 17.40 -2.78
CA PRO A 399 -60.00 16.81 -2.06
C PRO A 399 -60.80 15.84 -2.92
N ALA A 400 -61.12 14.68 -2.36
CA ALA A 400 -62.28 13.88 -2.76
C ALA A 400 -63.11 13.58 -1.52
N SER A 401 -64.39 13.94 -1.60
CA SER A 401 -65.41 13.83 -0.57
C SER A 401 -65.56 12.41 -0.03
N GLY A 402 -65.80 12.27 1.28
CA GLY A 402 -66.48 11.08 1.81
C GLY A 402 -66.13 10.72 3.25
N ALA A 403 -66.99 11.15 4.17
CA ALA A 403 -67.36 10.49 5.44
C ALA A 403 -66.25 10.13 6.47
N THR A 404 -66.22 10.95 7.52
CA THR A 404 -66.25 10.59 8.96
C THR A 404 -65.60 9.28 9.41
N LYS A 405 -64.53 9.41 10.22
CA LYS A 405 -64.41 8.78 11.54
C LYS A 405 -63.44 9.58 12.42
N THR A 406 -64.00 10.28 13.39
CA THR A 406 -63.30 10.91 14.51
C THR A 406 -62.66 9.84 15.38
N THR A 407 -61.36 9.63 15.24
CA THR A 407 -60.54 9.05 16.32
C THR A 407 -59.93 10.18 17.12
N ASN A 408 -60.39 10.33 18.36
CA ASN A 408 -59.80 11.21 19.37
C ASN A 408 -58.32 10.85 19.54
N ALA A 409 -57.43 11.55 18.84
CA ALA A 409 -56.01 11.56 19.15
C ALA A 409 -55.89 12.14 20.56
N LYS A 410 -55.50 11.31 21.53
CA LYS A 410 -55.12 11.78 22.87
C LYS A 410 -54.06 12.87 22.67
N LYS A 411 -54.45 14.12 22.94
CA LYS A 411 -53.57 15.29 22.87
C LYS A 411 -52.35 14.98 23.73
N LEU A 412 -51.16 14.96 23.13
CA LEU A 412 -49.91 14.68 23.83
C LEU A 412 -49.76 15.69 24.98
N ASP A 413 -49.82 15.22 26.22
CA ASP A 413 -49.73 16.09 27.40
C ASP A 413 -48.26 16.46 27.64
N LEU A 414 -47.91 17.70 27.30
CA LEU A 414 -46.57 18.27 27.43
C LEU A 414 -46.11 18.37 28.90
N ARG A 415 -47.00 18.14 29.87
CA ARG A 415 -46.64 18.06 31.30
C ARG A 415 -45.81 16.81 31.63
N LEU A 416 -45.95 15.72 30.85
CA LEU A 416 -45.18 14.48 31.02
C LEU A 416 -43.69 14.63 30.65
N PHE A 417 -43.32 15.67 29.90
CA PHE A 417 -41.91 15.98 29.64
C PHE A 417 -41.18 16.56 30.85
N GLY A 418 -41.92 17.02 31.88
CA GLY A 418 -41.31 17.37 33.16
C GLY A 418 -40.61 16.19 33.81
N ASP A 419 -41.09 14.97 33.59
CA ASP A 419 -40.47 13.75 34.10
C ASP A 419 -39.23 13.34 33.27
N VAL A 420 -39.22 13.63 31.96
CA VAL A 420 -38.02 13.48 31.10
C VAL A 420 -36.95 14.51 31.46
N GLU A 421 -37.33 15.77 31.70
CA GLU A 421 -36.41 16.82 32.16
C GLU A 421 -35.87 16.50 33.56
N ARG A 422 -36.70 15.94 34.45
CA ARG A 422 -36.28 15.44 35.77
C ARG A 422 -35.32 14.25 35.64
N CYS A 423 -35.58 13.32 34.73
CA CYS A 423 -34.73 12.15 34.48
C CYS A 423 -33.37 12.53 33.85
N LEU A 424 -33.35 13.47 32.89
CA LEU A 424 -32.11 13.97 32.30
C LEU A 424 -31.30 14.77 33.32
N ARG A 425 -31.96 15.59 34.17
CA ARG A 425 -31.29 16.28 35.28
C ARG A 425 -30.78 15.31 36.35
N SER A 426 -31.54 14.28 36.72
CA SER A 426 -31.10 13.31 37.71
C SER A 426 -29.89 12.51 37.22
N GLN A 427 -29.85 12.10 35.95
CA GLN A 427 -28.67 11.45 35.37
C GLN A 427 -27.45 12.38 35.24
N LEU A 428 -27.66 13.68 35.07
CA LEU A 428 -26.59 14.69 35.08
C LEU A 428 -26.04 14.94 36.49
N SER A 429 -26.90 14.94 37.51
CA SER A 429 -26.50 15.07 38.93
C SER A 429 -25.85 13.78 39.48
N GLU A 430 -26.38 12.60 39.16
CA GLU A 430 -25.80 11.31 39.57
C GLU A 430 -24.40 11.11 38.99
N ARG A 431 -24.14 11.53 37.74
CA ARG A 431 -22.77 11.52 37.14
C ARG A 431 -21.82 12.59 37.70
N GLN A 432 -22.35 13.64 38.33
CA GLN A 432 -21.52 14.62 39.05
C GLN A 432 -21.19 14.14 40.47
N GLU A 433 -22.11 13.43 41.14
CA GLU A 433 -21.88 12.82 42.46
C GLU A 433 -21.02 11.54 42.38
N GLU A 434 -21.12 10.73 41.33
CA GLU A 434 -20.18 9.62 41.07
C GLU A 434 -18.74 10.08 40.79
N LYS A 435 -18.54 11.34 40.38
CA LYS A 435 -17.19 11.94 40.29
C LYS A 435 -16.68 12.48 41.64
N ALA A 436 -17.55 12.59 42.65
CA ALA A 436 -17.22 13.08 43.98
C ALA A 436 -17.18 11.96 45.04
N ALA A 437 -17.84 10.82 44.81
CA ALA A 437 -17.81 9.65 45.68
C ALA A 437 -17.03 8.50 45.02
N ILE A 438 -15.73 8.43 45.30
CA ILE A 438 -15.00 7.16 45.17
C ILE A 438 -15.42 6.29 46.36
N GLN A 439 -16.34 5.36 46.13
CA GLN A 439 -16.50 4.12 46.92
C GLN A 439 -17.18 3.05 46.05
N GLU A 440 -16.62 1.84 46.09
CA GLU A 440 -16.88 0.69 45.22
C GLU A 440 -18.37 0.32 45.00
N PRO A 441 -18.76 -0.14 43.79
CA PRO A 441 -19.94 -0.98 43.66
C PRO A 441 -19.66 -2.24 42.82
N GLY A 442 -19.38 -3.35 43.52
CA GLY A 442 -19.39 -4.70 42.98
C GLY A 442 -20.43 -5.57 43.67
N LYS A 443 -21.73 -5.35 43.46
CA LYS A 443 -22.80 -6.34 43.68
C LYS A 443 -23.97 -6.11 42.73
N ILE A 444 -23.97 -6.82 41.60
CA ILE A 444 -25.17 -7.00 40.78
C ILE A 444 -26.04 -8.06 41.46
N ASN A 445 -27.29 -7.71 41.76
CA ASN A 445 -28.29 -8.59 42.34
C ASN A 445 -28.84 -9.53 41.25
N LEU A 446 -28.42 -10.80 41.28
CA LEU A 446 -28.70 -11.82 40.24
C LEU A 446 -30.16 -12.33 40.24
N ASN A 447 -31.00 -11.94 41.20
CA ASN A 447 -32.40 -12.40 41.26
C ASN A 447 -33.30 -11.83 40.15
N LYS A 448 -32.80 -10.92 39.30
CA LYS A 448 -33.55 -10.39 38.14
C LYS A 448 -33.40 -11.22 36.86
N TYR A 449 -32.50 -12.22 36.84
CA TYR A 449 -32.16 -12.97 35.62
C TYR A 449 -32.60 -14.45 35.64
N GLU A 450 -33.32 -14.92 36.67
CA GLU A 450 -33.82 -16.30 36.74
C GLU A 450 -34.74 -16.68 35.56
N ASN A 451 -35.45 -15.71 34.97
CA ASN A 451 -36.35 -15.97 33.84
C ASN A 451 -35.66 -16.12 32.47
N ILE A 452 -34.34 -15.87 32.38
CA ILE A 452 -33.57 -16.03 31.15
C ILE A 452 -32.82 -17.38 31.14
N ALA A 453 -32.49 -17.94 32.31
CA ALA A 453 -31.85 -19.26 32.43
C ALA A 453 -32.77 -20.42 32.00
N THR A 454 -34.09 -20.29 32.16
CA THR A 454 -35.07 -21.32 31.78
C THR A 454 -35.32 -21.40 30.28
N LEU A 455 -35.06 -20.33 29.52
CA LEU A 455 -35.19 -20.30 28.06
C LEU A 455 -34.01 -20.96 27.32
N PHE A 456 -32.81 -20.92 27.89
CA PHE A 456 -31.61 -21.55 27.32
C PHE A 456 -31.39 -23.00 27.79
N GLY A 457 -31.82 -23.37 29.00
CA GLY A 457 -31.72 -24.74 29.51
C GLY A 457 -32.56 -25.77 28.75
N ASN A 458 -33.67 -25.35 28.13
CA ASN A 458 -34.55 -26.24 27.36
C ASN A 458 -34.10 -26.46 25.91
N ARG A 459 -33.11 -25.69 25.40
CA ARG A 459 -32.56 -25.87 24.05
C ARG A 459 -31.36 -26.82 24.03
N ALA A 460 -30.59 -26.87 25.12
CA ALA A 460 -29.46 -27.80 25.27
C ALA A 460 -29.89 -29.26 25.45
N LYS A 461 -31.00 -29.52 26.19
CA LYS A 461 -31.52 -30.88 26.40
C LYS A 461 -32.10 -31.55 25.14
N ASN A 462 -32.43 -30.79 24.10
CA ASN A 462 -32.94 -31.33 22.84
C ASN A 462 -31.83 -31.59 21.79
N MET A 463 -30.58 -31.18 22.04
CA MET A 463 -29.44 -31.46 21.13
C MET A 463 -28.60 -32.66 21.58
N GLU A 464 -28.58 -33.02 22.88
CA GLU A 464 -27.80 -34.16 23.39
C GLU A 464 -28.43 -35.53 23.12
N GLN A 465 -29.67 -35.61 22.60
CA GLN A 465 -30.33 -36.89 22.29
C GLN A 465 -30.09 -37.42 20.86
N HIS A 466 -29.33 -36.72 20.01
CA HIS A 466 -29.17 -37.11 18.60
C HIS A 466 -27.75 -37.49 18.13
N GLU A 467 -26.72 -37.45 18.98
CA GLU A 467 -25.33 -37.79 18.58
C GLU A 467 -24.71 -38.98 19.34
N GLY A 468 -25.52 -39.78 20.02
CA GLY A 468 -25.08 -41.02 20.67
C GLY A 468 -25.25 -42.26 19.79
N GLN A 469 -24.45 -42.46 18.73
CA GLN A 469 -24.26 -43.81 18.13
C GLN A 469 -23.02 -43.92 17.21
N GLN A 470 -21.94 -44.54 17.76
CA GLN A 470 -20.88 -45.37 17.13
C GLN A 470 -19.97 -44.71 16.06
N SER A 471 -18.64 -44.90 15.98
CA SER A 471 -17.77 -46.06 16.26
C SER A 471 -16.29 -45.66 16.43
N LYS A 472 -15.51 -46.51 17.13
CA LYS A 472 -14.09 -46.43 17.52
C LYS A 472 -13.05 -46.37 16.36
N PRO A 473 -11.78 -45.98 16.65
CA PRO A 473 -10.74 -45.64 15.66
C PRO A 473 -9.88 -46.84 15.25
N ASN A 474 -9.23 -46.74 14.09
CA ASN A 474 -8.17 -47.65 13.65
C ASN A 474 -6.93 -46.87 13.21
N ASP A 475 -5.79 -47.52 13.40
CA ASP A 475 -4.44 -47.00 13.53
C ASP A 475 -3.77 -46.41 12.27
N SER A 476 -2.78 -45.57 12.57
CA SER A 476 -1.46 -45.42 11.91
C SER A 476 -1.40 -44.99 10.43
N LEU A 477 -0.61 -43.94 10.17
CA LEU A 477 0.56 -44.02 9.29
C LEU A 477 1.44 -42.77 9.40
N SER A 478 2.67 -43.03 9.81
CA SER A 478 3.87 -42.19 9.68
C SER A 478 4.31 -42.15 8.22
N ILE A 479 4.90 -41.03 7.75
CA ILE A 479 6.24 -40.96 7.10
C ILE A 479 6.42 -39.66 6.28
N ARG A 480 7.45 -38.90 6.72
CA ARG A 480 8.57 -38.21 6.02
C ARG A 480 8.34 -37.26 4.84
N SER A 481 8.79 -36.03 5.11
CA SER A 481 9.82 -35.25 4.40
C SER A 481 10.44 -35.81 3.12
N ILE A 482 10.37 -35.01 2.07
CA ILE A 482 11.49 -34.62 1.19
C ILE A 482 11.54 -33.10 1.17
#